data_AF-A0A7I9XNV9-F1
#
_entry.id   AF-A0A7I9XNV9-F1
#
_cell.length_a   1.000
_cell.length_b   1.000
_cell.length_c   1.000
_cell.angle_alpha   90.00
_cell.angle_beta   90.00
_cell.angle_gamma   90.00
#
_symmetry.space_group_name_H-M   'P 1'
#
loop_
_entity.id
_entity.type
_entity.pdbx_description
1 polymer ?
#
loop_
_entity_poly.entity_id
_entity_poly.type
_entity_poly.pdbx_seq_one_letter_code
_entity_poly.pdbx_strand_id
1 'polypeptide(L)'
;MAKTRIHELAKELGVTSKEVLARLNADGEFPRSASSTVEAPVARRLRESFGRTNPGRKSAGSEDLRRTKGVTPASPKVVVIKQAARPLLGSRAAIGKFNKKVAEEERRRDSTGDRTLLKHPKTQPSARDEKQAQVAVPAAESSDHKGAADTLGRNRTGGLPAAEAMMNVEHVADIVAGRTLRHDRETIVARLQELTPHGSDGYGYITWRYAASRSATTAEPRLTTAHQDLVVLSIVIDHEKQLLDSLVRDCGPILTKPGRARSGLDTGFRALAADVRGNTVADELRRARAAFEFLRRAVVLTIANPSSDQDLWNVVGWIQSASRKDRVETSTQLERADRRLAGFSASVERLLRTDDANLDRFFHHSRAHLVSLQLKRYDFLRPFRDSAAGFRPLSRQVSADLTFEVLPQGEQLRKFLGEMRASRLYGGHRVDEHRLTVLVDLQRHFGAARCVWHKGAQSGAGVDGQYLVLVIKSPNGVDENAVAISPLAGRHATYVVRHDCAQGDWRTLLAHPKFEARLLGARKLLFTTSTRQADQYSAMRDKIIKLLECRPSEFRR
;
A
#
# COMPACT_ATOMS: atom_id res chain seq x y z
N MET A 1 0.82 40.75 8.81
CA MET A 1 -0.62 40.41 8.81
C MET A 1 -0.76 38.90 8.84
N ALA A 2 -1.68 38.37 9.65
CA ALA A 2 -1.88 36.93 9.78
C ALA A 2 -2.35 36.32 8.44
N LYS A 3 -1.77 35.18 8.04
CA LYS A 3 -2.15 34.48 6.80
C LYS A 3 -3.50 33.77 7.03
N THR A 4 -4.55 34.23 6.35
CA THR A 4 -5.90 33.64 6.46
C THR A 4 -5.96 32.28 5.76
N ARG A 5 -6.61 31.29 6.40
CA ARG A 5 -6.82 29.97 5.79
C ARG A 5 -8.05 29.96 4.88
N ILE A 6 -8.06 29.09 3.87
CA ILE A 6 -9.13 29.04 2.86
C ILE A 6 -10.52 28.77 3.47
N HIS A 7 -10.62 27.92 4.49
CA HIS A 7 -11.91 27.66 5.16
C HIS A 7 -12.41 28.84 5.99
N GLU A 8 -11.52 29.67 6.52
CA GLU A 8 -11.89 30.91 7.21
C GLU A 8 -12.35 31.95 6.19
N LEU A 9 -11.63 32.07 5.07
CA LEU A 9 -12.00 32.96 3.96
C LEU A 9 -13.33 32.56 3.32
N ALA A 10 -13.61 31.27 3.19
CA ALA A 10 -14.88 30.75 2.70
C ALA A 10 -16.04 31.11 3.65
N LYS A 11 -15.80 31.03 4.96
CA LYS A 11 -16.77 31.42 6.00
C LYS A 11 -17.03 32.94 6.00
N GLU A 12 -16.00 33.76 5.80
CA GLU A 12 -16.13 35.22 5.65
C GLU A 12 -16.98 35.58 4.43
N LEU A 13 -16.83 34.84 3.33
CA LEU A 13 -17.51 35.12 2.06
C LEU A 13 -18.87 34.42 1.90
N GLY A 14 -19.29 33.61 2.88
CA GLY A 14 -20.58 32.89 2.83
C GLY A 14 -20.66 31.80 1.74
N VAL A 15 -19.52 31.37 1.21
CA VAL A 15 -19.41 30.36 0.14
C VAL A 15 -18.76 29.09 0.67
N THR A 16 -18.89 27.98 -0.06
CA THR A 16 -18.27 26.73 0.35
C THR A 16 -16.76 26.75 0.10
N SER A 17 -15.97 26.09 0.94
CA SER A 17 -14.51 25.96 0.73
C SER A 17 -14.17 25.34 -0.63
N LYS A 18 -15.08 24.55 -1.21
CA LYS A 18 -14.93 23.94 -2.54
C LYS A 18 -14.99 24.98 -3.65
N GLU A 19 -15.87 25.98 -3.55
CA GLU A 19 -16.00 27.07 -4.52
C GLU A 19 -14.79 28.00 -4.48
N VAL A 20 -14.28 28.30 -3.29
CA VAL A 20 -13.06 29.11 -3.11
C VAL A 20 -11.83 28.38 -3.69
N LEU A 21 -11.70 27.07 -3.45
CA LEU A 21 -10.63 26.26 -4.05
C LEU A 21 -10.73 26.22 -5.58
N ALA A 22 -11.94 26.07 -6.13
CA ALA A 22 -12.15 26.09 -7.57
C ALA A 22 -11.77 27.44 -8.18
N ARG A 23 -12.07 28.55 -7.50
CA ARG A 23 -11.69 29.89 -7.97
C ARG A 23 -10.19 30.14 -7.91
N LEU A 24 -9.53 29.74 -6.82
CA LEU A 24 -8.06 29.82 -6.72
C LEU A 24 -7.37 29.04 -7.84
N ASN A 25 -7.83 27.83 -8.13
CA ASN A 25 -7.29 27.02 -9.23
C ASN A 25 -7.50 27.69 -10.60
N ALA A 26 -8.60 28.41 -10.81
CA ALA A 26 -8.86 29.15 -12.05
C ALA A 26 -7.97 30.40 -12.18
N ASP A 27 -7.62 31.04 -11.06
CA ASP A 27 -6.72 32.19 -11.01
C ASP A 27 -5.23 31.79 -11.04
N GLY A 28 -4.93 30.49 -11.20
CA GLY A 28 -3.57 29.95 -11.35
C GLY A 28 -2.86 29.60 -10.04
N GLU A 29 -3.59 29.60 -8.92
CA GLU A 29 -3.07 29.21 -7.60
C GLU A 29 -3.62 27.84 -7.18
N PHE A 30 -2.74 26.90 -6.84
CA PHE A 30 -3.10 25.50 -6.61
C PHE A 30 -2.96 25.08 -5.14
N PRO A 31 -3.86 25.50 -4.24
CA PRO A 31 -3.87 25.05 -2.85
C PRO A 31 -4.26 23.57 -2.75
N ARG A 32 -3.55 22.81 -1.92
CA ARG A 32 -3.76 21.36 -1.76
C ARG A 32 -5.06 21.02 -1.04
N SER A 33 -5.55 21.90 -0.15
CA SER A 33 -6.74 21.65 0.66
C SER A 33 -7.29 22.94 1.29
N ALA A 34 -8.52 22.87 1.84
CA ALA A 34 -9.18 23.97 2.54
C ALA A 34 -8.45 24.45 3.82
N SER A 35 -7.43 23.73 4.29
CA SER A 35 -6.57 24.13 5.41
C SER A 35 -5.35 24.93 4.97
N SER A 36 -5.13 25.12 3.66
CA SER A 36 -4.00 25.89 3.13
C SER A 36 -4.18 27.37 3.46
N THR A 37 -3.07 28.05 3.78
CA THR A 37 -3.01 29.51 3.96
C THR A 37 -2.84 30.20 2.62
N VAL A 38 -3.48 31.35 2.45
CA VAL A 38 -3.40 32.15 1.22
C VAL A 38 -2.68 33.46 1.51
N GLU A 39 -1.86 33.93 0.56
CA GLU A 39 -1.15 35.20 0.71
C GLU A 39 -2.13 36.38 0.66
N ALA A 40 -1.84 37.44 1.43
CA ALA A 40 -2.72 38.60 1.60
C ALA A 40 -3.26 39.23 0.29
N PRO A 41 -2.47 39.43 -0.79
CA PRO A 41 -2.99 40.02 -2.03
C PRO A 41 -4.01 39.11 -2.74
N VAL A 42 -3.87 37.80 -2.62
CA VAL A 42 -4.75 36.81 -3.24
C VAL A 42 -6.06 36.71 -2.47
N ALA A 43 -5.98 36.67 -1.13
CA ALA A 43 -7.15 36.72 -0.27
C ALA A 43 -7.97 38.00 -0.54
N ARG A 44 -7.31 39.14 -0.78
CA ARG A 44 -7.98 40.39 -1.18
C ARG A 44 -8.71 40.27 -2.52
N ARG A 45 -8.07 39.72 -3.56
CA ARG A 45 -8.71 39.48 -4.86
C ARG A 45 -9.92 38.56 -4.75
N LEU A 46 -9.83 37.51 -3.93
CA LEU A 46 -10.97 36.63 -3.66
C LEU A 46 -12.13 37.38 -3.00
N ARG A 47 -11.86 38.18 -1.97
CA ARG A 47 -12.90 39.01 -1.33
C ARG A 47 -13.56 39.98 -2.31
N GLU A 48 -12.80 40.59 -3.21
CA GLU A 48 -13.32 41.48 -4.25
C GLU A 48 -14.14 40.73 -5.31
N SER A 49 -13.73 39.51 -5.68
CA SER A 49 -14.39 38.69 -6.70
C SER A 49 -15.74 38.10 -6.24
N PHE A 50 -15.82 37.66 -4.98
CA PHE A 50 -17.05 37.13 -4.38
C PHE A 50 -17.93 38.24 -3.79
N GLY A 51 -17.34 39.40 -3.47
CA GLY A 51 -18.05 40.58 -2.94
C GLY A 51 -18.84 41.41 -3.97
N ARG A 52 -18.88 41.00 -5.25
CA ARG A 52 -19.64 41.70 -6.32
C ARG A 52 -20.99 41.05 -6.68
N THR A 53 -21.48 40.12 -5.88
CA THR A 53 -22.85 39.59 -6.00
C THR A 53 -23.63 39.76 -4.70
N ASN A 54 -24.08 41.00 -4.45
CA ASN A 54 -25.33 41.28 -3.75
C ASN A 54 -25.74 42.75 -3.98
N PRO A 55 -26.81 43.05 -4.74
CA PRO A 55 -27.56 44.28 -4.55
C PRO A 55 -28.52 44.10 -3.36
N GLY A 56 -28.27 44.81 -2.27
CA GLY A 56 -29.12 44.84 -1.07
C GLY A 56 -28.78 43.74 -0.07
N ARG A 57 -28.62 43.99 1.23
CA ARG A 57 -29.20 45.03 2.06
C ARG A 57 -28.33 45.20 3.30
N LYS A 58 -28.21 46.45 3.73
CA LYS A 58 -27.48 46.91 4.92
C LYS A 58 -28.08 46.35 6.22
N SER A 59 -27.17 46.03 7.15
CA SER A 59 -27.17 46.27 8.61
C SER A 59 -28.47 46.16 9.42
N ALA A 60 -28.40 45.34 10.48
CA ALA A 60 -28.56 45.71 11.91
C ALA A 60 -29.49 44.77 12.71
N GLY A 61 -29.07 44.48 13.95
CA GLY A 61 -29.98 44.45 15.11
C GLY A 61 -30.60 43.12 15.53
N SER A 62 -30.03 42.55 16.58
CA SER A 62 -30.66 42.02 17.81
C SER A 62 -32.15 41.59 17.84
N GLU A 63 -32.32 40.44 18.49
CA GLU A 63 -33.39 40.09 19.45
C GLU A 63 -34.83 39.78 18.97
N ASP A 64 -35.19 38.52 19.27
CA ASP A 64 -36.29 38.13 20.17
C ASP A 64 -37.71 37.82 19.63
N LEU A 65 -38.29 36.81 20.28
CA LEU A 65 -39.68 36.37 20.41
C LEU A 65 -40.53 35.96 19.18
N ARG A 66 -40.86 34.66 19.23
CA ARG A 66 -42.22 34.06 19.28
C ARG A 66 -43.16 34.17 18.06
N ARG A 67 -43.48 32.95 17.59
CA ARG A 67 -44.83 32.33 17.60
C ARG A 67 -45.85 32.94 16.62
N THR A 68 -46.20 32.20 15.57
CA THR A 68 -47.44 31.39 15.47
C THR A 68 -47.71 30.92 14.03
N LYS A 69 -48.15 29.64 13.95
CA LYS A 69 -49.18 29.02 13.09
C LYS A 69 -49.33 29.54 11.65
N GLY A 70 -49.12 28.69 10.64
CA GLY A 70 -50.11 27.71 10.15
C GLY A 70 -50.60 28.23 8.79
N VAL A 71 -50.68 27.48 7.70
CA VAL A 71 -51.57 26.34 7.43
C VAL A 71 -51.16 25.80 6.04
N THR A 72 -51.10 24.48 5.90
CA THR A 72 -51.00 23.69 4.65
C THR A 72 -52.36 23.67 3.92
N PRO A 73 -52.65 22.82 2.91
CA PRO A 73 -51.85 22.09 1.92
C PRO A 73 -52.38 22.31 0.48
N ALA A 74 -51.69 21.80 -0.55
CA ALA A 74 -52.34 21.08 -1.66
C ALA A 74 -51.29 20.58 -2.67
N SER A 75 -51.13 19.26 -2.70
CA SER A 75 -50.60 18.46 -3.82
C SER A 75 -51.71 18.30 -4.89
N PRO A 76 -51.65 17.37 -5.88
CA PRO A 76 -50.53 16.70 -6.57
C PRO A 76 -50.75 16.62 -8.12
N LYS A 77 -49.78 16.04 -8.84
CA LYS A 77 -49.89 14.99 -9.89
C LYS A 77 -48.75 15.18 -10.92
N VAL A 78 -47.77 14.28 -10.95
CA VAL A 78 -47.74 12.99 -11.69
C VAL A 78 -47.72 13.21 -13.20
N VAL A 79 -46.68 12.74 -13.88
CA VAL A 79 -46.70 11.79 -15.02
C VAL A 79 -45.25 11.61 -15.52
N VAL A 80 -44.62 10.46 -15.23
CA VAL A 80 -44.27 9.33 -16.13
C VAL A 80 -43.05 9.55 -17.05
N ILE A 81 -41.95 8.90 -16.65
CA ILE A 81 -41.10 7.93 -17.38
C ILE A 81 -40.93 8.13 -18.90
N LYS A 82 -39.66 8.20 -19.36
CA LYS A 82 -39.13 7.27 -20.39
C LYS A 82 -37.60 7.20 -20.43
N GLN A 83 -37.13 5.95 -20.41
CA GLN A 83 -35.77 5.51 -20.72
C GLN A 83 -35.47 5.63 -22.21
N ALA A 84 -34.18 5.80 -22.55
CA ALA A 84 -33.45 5.11 -23.65
C ALA A 84 -32.07 5.79 -23.77
N ALA A 85 -30.96 5.10 -23.47
CA ALA A 85 -30.17 4.24 -24.37
C ALA A 85 -29.04 5.00 -25.08
N ARG A 86 -27.83 4.41 -24.97
CA ARG A 86 -26.53 4.79 -25.57
C ARG A 86 -26.59 4.86 -27.12
N PRO A 87 -25.60 5.49 -27.77
CA PRO A 87 -24.49 4.68 -28.31
C PRO A 87 -23.09 5.33 -28.22
N LEU A 88 -22.13 4.54 -28.69
CA LEU A 88 -20.67 4.62 -28.63
C LEU A 88 -20.05 5.37 -29.84
N LEU A 89 -18.77 5.73 -29.65
CA LEU A 89 -17.68 5.95 -30.63
C LEU A 89 -17.73 7.17 -31.58
N GLY A 90 -16.57 7.86 -31.68
CA GLY A 90 -16.21 8.58 -32.90
C GLY A 90 -15.23 9.76 -32.78
N SER A 91 -13.98 9.51 -33.17
CA SER A 91 -13.10 10.42 -33.95
C SER A 91 -12.23 11.48 -33.27
N ARG A 92 -10.93 11.31 -33.56
CA ARG A 92 -9.80 12.25 -33.53
C ARG A 92 -10.05 13.51 -34.37
N ALA A 93 -9.37 14.58 -33.96
CA ALA A 93 -8.40 15.38 -34.75
C ALA A 93 -8.64 16.90 -34.77
N ALA A 94 -7.56 17.60 -34.42
CA ALA A 94 -7.11 18.91 -34.89
C ALA A 94 -7.88 20.17 -34.48
N ILE A 95 -7.30 20.92 -33.52
CA ILE A 95 -6.94 22.33 -33.72
C ILE A 95 -5.55 22.54 -33.12
N GLY A 96 -4.63 23.04 -33.94
CA GLY A 96 -3.27 23.40 -33.54
C GLY A 96 -3.05 24.92 -33.48
N LYS A 97 -1.85 25.23 -32.99
CA LYS A 97 -1.06 26.47 -33.14
C LYS A 97 -1.42 27.66 -32.25
N PHE A 98 -0.51 27.93 -31.30
CA PHE A 98 0.11 29.22 -30.89
C PHE A 98 0.97 28.87 -29.64
N ASN A 99 2.25 29.19 -29.46
CA ASN A 99 3.22 29.95 -30.23
C ASN A 99 4.64 29.47 -29.84
N LYS A 100 5.56 29.50 -30.81
CA LYS A 100 7.00 29.24 -30.68
C LYS A 100 7.69 30.61 -30.62
N LYS A 101 8.41 30.93 -29.54
CA LYS A 101 9.45 31.98 -29.51
C LYS A 101 10.29 31.80 -28.23
N VAL A 102 11.58 31.58 -28.44
CA VAL A 102 12.78 31.82 -27.59
C VAL A 102 13.73 30.64 -27.79
N ALA A 103 14.69 30.81 -28.71
CA ALA A 103 16.03 30.22 -28.71
C ALA A 103 16.65 30.35 -30.11
N GLU A 104 16.97 31.59 -30.50
CA GLU A 104 17.91 31.84 -31.60
C GLU A 104 18.53 33.22 -31.41
N GLU A 105 19.41 33.35 -30.40
CA GLU A 105 20.26 34.52 -30.24
C GLU A 105 21.46 34.18 -29.34
N GLU A 106 22.36 33.29 -29.81
CA GLU A 106 23.71 33.17 -29.22
C GLU A 106 24.71 32.38 -30.09
N ARG A 107 24.67 32.54 -31.43
CA ARG A 107 25.74 32.02 -32.30
C ARG A 107 25.98 32.88 -33.54
N ARG A 108 26.18 34.19 -33.39
CA ARG A 108 26.88 35.02 -34.40
C ARG A 108 27.46 36.27 -33.75
N ARG A 109 28.74 36.21 -33.36
CA ARG A 109 29.70 37.31 -33.30
C ARG A 109 31.04 36.73 -32.83
N ASP A 110 31.87 36.38 -33.80
CA ASP A 110 33.30 36.70 -33.80
C ASP A 110 33.96 36.09 -35.05
N SER A 111 34.15 36.94 -36.05
CA SER A 111 35.19 36.79 -37.07
C SER A 111 35.41 38.14 -37.75
N THR A 112 36.57 38.77 -37.53
CA THR A 112 37.09 39.78 -38.46
C THR A 112 38.61 39.62 -38.61
N GLY A 113 39.02 39.29 -39.84
CA GLY A 113 40.31 39.62 -40.50
C GLY A 113 41.58 38.87 -40.05
N ASP A 114 42.54 38.51 -40.90
CA ASP A 114 42.75 38.76 -42.34
C ASP A 114 43.73 37.69 -42.92
N ARG A 115 43.78 37.61 -44.25
CA ARG A 115 44.47 36.70 -45.19
C ARG A 115 46.00 36.59 -44.96
N THR A 116 46.74 35.55 -45.39
CA THR A 116 47.01 35.16 -46.80
C THR A 116 47.80 33.84 -46.93
N LEU A 117 47.42 32.98 -47.91
CA LEU A 117 48.24 32.33 -48.98
C LEU A 117 49.44 31.40 -48.55
N LEU A 118 49.67 30.16 -49.03
CA LEU A 118 49.56 29.52 -50.36
C LEU A 118 49.67 27.97 -50.30
N LYS A 119 49.02 27.32 -51.30
CA LYS A 119 49.44 26.16 -52.14
C LYS A 119 49.59 24.72 -51.59
N HIS A 120 48.72 23.87 -52.16
CA HIS A 120 48.89 22.44 -52.54
C HIS A 120 50.06 22.24 -53.55
N PRO A 121 50.66 21.03 -53.77
CA PRO A 121 49.92 19.88 -54.33
C PRO A 121 50.40 18.41 -54.09
N LYS A 122 49.42 17.51 -54.26
CA LYS A 122 49.37 16.15 -54.86
C LYS A 122 50.67 15.36 -55.11
N THR A 123 50.65 14.07 -54.71
CA THR A 123 50.87 12.89 -55.60
C THR A 123 50.49 11.56 -54.94
N GLN A 124 49.60 10.78 -55.58
CA GLN A 124 49.56 9.29 -55.59
C GLN A 124 50.27 8.83 -56.92
N PRO A 125 50.38 7.53 -57.33
CA PRO A 125 49.96 6.23 -56.78
C PRO A 125 50.98 5.06 -56.96
N SER A 126 50.53 3.82 -56.70
CA SER A 126 50.97 2.51 -57.25
C SER A 126 51.97 1.70 -56.41
N ALA A 127 51.98 0.35 -56.36
CA ALA A 127 51.23 -0.70 -57.05
C ALA A 127 51.29 -2.01 -56.21
N ARG A 128 50.51 -3.00 -56.65
CA ARG A 128 50.34 -4.38 -56.14
C ARG A 128 51.63 -5.22 -56.23
N ASP A 129 51.72 -6.25 -55.39
CA ASP A 129 51.99 -7.63 -55.83
C ASP A 129 51.52 -8.69 -54.81
N GLU A 130 51.01 -9.80 -55.35
CA GLU A 130 50.45 -10.98 -54.67
C GLU A 130 51.52 -12.07 -54.44
N LYS A 131 51.45 -12.82 -53.32
CA LYS A 131 51.29 -14.30 -53.29
C LYS A 131 51.49 -14.95 -51.90
N GLN A 132 50.41 -15.65 -51.50
CA GLN A 132 50.30 -17.03 -50.97
C GLN A 132 51.15 -17.57 -49.78
N ALA A 133 50.37 -18.01 -48.78
CA ALA A 133 50.41 -19.27 -48.03
C ALA A 133 51.46 -19.47 -46.91
N GLN A 134 50.99 -19.60 -45.66
CA GLN A 134 50.90 -20.88 -44.91
C GLN A 134 50.54 -20.66 -43.43
N VAL A 135 50.01 -21.74 -42.84
CA VAL A 135 49.42 -21.96 -41.52
C VAL A 135 50.37 -21.60 -40.35
N ALA A 136 49.86 -20.87 -39.34
CA ALA A 136 50.13 -21.06 -37.90
C ALA A 136 49.36 -20.03 -37.04
N VAL A 137 48.68 -20.51 -36.00
CA VAL A 137 48.17 -19.74 -34.84
C VAL A 137 49.37 -19.46 -33.92
N PRO A 138 49.62 -18.22 -33.42
CA PRO A 138 49.01 -17.77 -32.16
C PRO A 138 48.74 -16.25 -31.97
N ALA A 139 47.90 -15.99 -30.96
CA ALA A 139 47.65 -14.78 -30.16
C ALA A 139 48.39 -13.45 -30.45
N ALA A 140 47.61 -12.37 -30.64
CA ALA A 140 47.49 -11.18 -29.77
C ALA A 140 46.90 -9.97 -30.54
N GLU A 141 45.90 -9.29 -29.94
CA GLU A 141 45.62 -7.82 -29.91
C GLU A 141 45.72 -6.99 -31.22
N SER A 142 44.86 -6.04 -31.60
CA SER A 142 43.82 -5.19 -30.96
C SER A 142 43.24 -4.24 -32.04
N SER A 143 42.24 -3.43 -31.66
CA SER A 143 41.64 -2.25 -32.36
C SER A 143 40.58 -2.57 -33.44
N ASP A 144 39.37 -1.98 -33.48
CA ASP A 144 38.95 -0.64 -33.08
C ASP A 144 37.48 -0.60 -32.61
N HIS A 145 37.24 -0.12 -31.38
CA HIS A 145 36.01 0.61 -31.06
C HIS A 145 36.36 1.85 -30.24
N LYS A 146 36.35 3.00 -30.90
CA LYS A 146 36.36 4.32 -30.25
C LYS A 146 34.96 4.64 -29.70
N GLY A 147 34.89 4.81 -28.38
CA GLY A 147 33.96 5.73 -27.74
C GLY A 147 32.78 5.10 -26.99
N ALA A 148 33.02 4.60 -25.78
CA ALA A 148 32.00 4.54 -24.72
C ALA A 148 32.70 4.46 -23.35
N ALA A 149 32.16 5.19 -22.38
CA ALA A 149 32.67 5.33 -21.01
C ALA A 149 33.10 3.99 -20.38
N ASP A 150 34.15 4.00 -19.54
CA ASP A 150 34.68 2.86 -18.78
C ASP A 150 33.57 2.02 -18.12
N THR A 151 33.02 1.07 -18.85
CA THR A 151 32.12 0.05 -18.30
C THR A 151 33.00 -0.98 -17.63
N LEU A 152 32.90 -1.09 -16.30
CA LEU A 152 33.51 -2.18 -15.54
C LEU A 152 33.11 -3.52 -16.17
N GLY A 153 34.06 -4.18 -16.84
CA GLY A 153 33.83 -5.46 -17.49
C GLY A 153 33.31 -6.52 -16.51
N ARG A 154 32.39 -7.36 -16.96
CA ARG A 154 31.78 -8.43 -16.17
C ARG A 154 32.36 -9.78 -16.58
N ASN A 155 33.13 -10.40 -15.69
CA ASN A 155 33.57 -11.78 -15.88
C ASN A 155 32.39 -12.72 -15.63
N ARG A 156 31.95 -13.43 -16.68
CA ARG A 156 30.79 -14.32 -16.62
C ARG A 156 31.18 -15.73 -16.14
N THR A 157 30.34 -16.31 -15.29
CA THR A 157 30.47 -17.67 -14.77
C THR A 157 29.20 -18.47 -15.08
N GLY A 158 29.36 -19.75 -15.40
CA GLY A 158 28.21 -20.63 -15.66
C GLY A 158 27.40 -20.93 -14.40
N GLY A 159 26.08 -20.94 -14.54
CA GLY A 159 25.16 -21.38 -13.48
C GLY A 159 24.80 -20.29 -12.46
N LEU A 160 23.60 -20.42 -11.87
CA LEU A 160 23.18 -19.57 -10.75
C LEU A 160 23.95 -19.97 -9.48
N PRO A 161 24.24 -19.01 -8.56
CA PRO A 161 24.82 -19.33 -7.26
C PRO A 161 23.98 -20.38 -6.52
N ALA A 162 24.60 -21.31 -5.80
CA ALA A 162 23.86 -22.32 -5.06
C ALA A 162 22.92 -21.69 -4.02
N ALA A 163 21.62 -22.05 -4.08
CA ALA A 163 20.66 -21.74 -3.03
C ALA A 163 20.74 -22.84 -1.96
N GLU A 164 21.68 -22.70 -1.02
CA GLU A 164 22.07 -23.75 -0.08
C GLU A 164 20.95 -24.20 0.88
N ALA A 165 19.96 -23.34 1.14
CA ALA A 165 18.85 -23.69 2.02
C ALA A 165 17.68 -24.32 1.25
N MET A 166 17.44 -25.60 1.49
CA MET A 166 16.26 -26.31 0.99
C MET A 166 15.19 -26.39 2.08
N MET A 167 14.02 -25.83 1.80
CA MET A 167 12.85 -25.93 2.66
C MET A 167 12.14 -27.28 2.43
N ASN A 168 11.80 -27.99 3.51
CA ASN A 168 10.92 -29.15 3.40
C ASN A 168 9.47 -28.68 3.20
N VAL A 169 9.04 -28.61 1.94
CA VAL A 169 7.72 -28.07 1.56
C VAL A 169 6.58 -28.82 2.21
N GLU A 170 6.63 -30.16 2.24
CA GLU A 170 5.55 -30.98 2.79
C GLU A 170 5.35 -30.70 4.28
N HIS A 171 6.43 -30.72 5.07
CA HIS A 171 6.34 -30.42 6.50
C HIS A 171 5.91 -28.98 6.79
N VAL A 172 6.39 -28.01 6.01
CA VAL A 172 5.94 -26.61 6.15
C VAL A 172 4.46 -26.48 5.79
N ALA A 173 4.01 -27.15 4.74
CA ALA A 173 2.61 -27.16 4.34
C ALA A 173 1.71 -27.79 5.39
N ASP A 174 2.13 -28.89 6.03
CA ASP A 174 1.39 -29.53 7.11
C ASP A 174 1.19 -28.61 8.32
N ILE A 175 2.25 -27.88 8.71
CA ILE A 175 2.18 -26.89 9.79
C ILE A 175 1.21 -25.76 9.45
N VAL A 176 1.24 -25.28 8.20
CA VAL A 176 0.37 -24.19 7.74
C VAL A 176 -1.10 -24.65 7.62
N ALA A 177 -1.34 -25.82 7.03
CA ALA A 177 -2.67 -26.40 6.84
C ALA A 177 -3.33 -26.71 8.19
N GLY A 178 -2.56 -27.19 9.17
CA GLY A 178 -3.06 -27.43 10.53
C GLY A 178 -3.55 -26.17 11.27
N ARG A 179 -3.26 -24.97 10.74
CA ARG A 179 -3.60 -23.69 11.38
C ARG A 179 -4.49 -22.77 10.54
N THR A 180 -4.56 -22.98 9.23
CA THR A 180 -5.32 -22.11 8.32
C THR A 180 -6.49 -22.86 7.70
N LEU A 181 -7.72 -22.43 8.01
CA LEU A 181 -8.95 -22.98 7.41
C LEU A 181 -9.29 -22.38 6.03
N ARG A 182 -8.45 -21.48 5.52
CA ARG A 182 -8.74 -20.69 4.30
C ARG A 182 -8.21 -21.31 3.01
N HIS A 183 -7.23 -22.20 3.09
CA HIS A 183 -6.60 -22.84 1.93
C HIS A 183 -6.50 -24.34 2.19
N ASP A 184 -6.82 -25.14 1.18
CA ASP A 184 -6.55 -26.56 1.16
C ASP A 184 -5.03 -26.82 1.12
N ARG A 185 -4.63 -27.97 1.67
CA ARG A 185 -3.23 -28.38 1.77
C ARG A 185 -2.55 -28.40 0.39
N GLU A 186 -3.24 -28.88 -0.65
CA GLU A 186 -2.70 -28.97 -2.00
C GLU A 186 -2.37 -27.59 -2.58
N THR A 187 -3.27 -26.61 -2.41
CA THR A 187 -2.98 -25.22 -2.76
C THR A 187 -1.77 -24.68 -1.99
N ILE A 188 -1.65 -24.95 -0.68
CA ILE A 188 -0.50 -24.50 0.11
C ILE A 188 0.80 -25.11 -0.43
N VAL A 189 0.83 -26.42 -0.68
CA VAL A 189 1.98 -27.13 -1.26
C VAL A 189 2.35 -26.51 -2.60
N ALA A 190 1.40 -26.34 -3.52
CA ALA A 190 1.66 -25.74 -4.83
C ALA A 190 2.26 -24.33 -4.72
N ARG A 191 1.76 -23.49 -3.80
CA ARG A 191 2.31 -22.15 -3.57
C ARG A 191 3.70 -22.17 -2.94
N LEU A 192 3.98 -23.11 -2.05
CA LEU A 192 5.31 -23.24 -1.46
C LEU A 192 6.32 -23.82 -2.45
N GLN A 193 5.87 -24.70 -3.35
CA GLN A 193 6.69 -25.22 -4.46
C GLN A 193 7.16 -24.10 -5.38
N GLU A 194 6.31 -23.10 -5.70
CA GLU A 194 6.72 -21.90 -6.45
C GLU A 194 7.93 -21.18 -5.80
N LEU A 195 8.14 -21.34 -4.49
CA LEU A 195 9.22 -20.69 -3.74
C LEU A 195 10.45 -21.59 -3.56
N THR A 196 10.45 -22.81 -4.11
CA THR A 196 11.59 -23.73 -4.05
C THR A 196 12.40 -23.76 -5.35
N PRO A 197 13.70 -24.07 -5.29
CA PRO A 197 14.49 -24.29 -6.50
C PRO A 197 13.95 -25.51 -7.25
N HIS A 198 13.61 -25.34 -8.53
CA HIS A 198 13.10 -26.43 -9.37
C HIS A 198 14.26 -27.04 -10.18
N GLY A 199 15.12 -27.85 -9.55
CA GLY A 199 16.19 -28.58 -10.27
C GLY A 199 16.98 -27.71 -11.27
N SER A 200 16.97 -28.08 -12.55
CA SER A 200 17.66 -27.37 -13.66
C SER A 200 17.04 -26.04 -14.07
N ASP A 201 15.82 -25.73 -13.62
CA ASP A 201 15.05 -24.54 -14.02
C ASP A 201 15.45 -23.27 -13.24
N GLY A 202 16.32 -23.43 -12.25
CA GLY A 202 16.84 -22.32 -11.45
C GLY A 202 15.90 -21.94 -10.30
N TYR A 203 16.01 -20.70 -9.83
CA TYR A 203 15.20 -20.18 -8.72
C TYR A 203 14.90 -18.69 -8.91
N GLY A 204 13.88 -18.19 -8.22
CA GLY A 204 13.50 -16.77 -8.24
C GLY A 204 14.03 -15.96 -7.05
N TYR A 205 13.77 -14.65 -7.09
CA TYR A 205 14.22 -13.67 -6.09
C TYR A 205 13.83 -14.02 -4.66
N ILE A 206 12.59 -14.44 -4.41
CA ILE A 206 12.15 -14.78 -3.04
C ILE A 206 12.87 -16.00 -2.50
N THR A 207 13.10 -17.02 -3.32
CA THR A 207 13.91 -18.20 -2.97
C THR A 207 15.35 -17.82 -2.65
N TRP A 208 15.94 -16.94 -3.47
CA TRP A 208 17.28 -16.40 -3.26
C TRP A 208 17.39 -15.61 -1.94
N ARG A 209 16.40 -14.76 -1.64
CA ARG A 209 16.33 -14.00 -0.38
C ARG A 209 16.09 -14.90 0.84
N TYR A 210 15.25 -15.93 0.68
CA TYR A 210 15.02 -16.95 1.69
C TYR A 210 16.31 -17.67 2.03
N ALA A 211 17.03 -18.20 1.03
CA ALA A 211 18.28 -18.92 1.25
C ALA A 211 19.33 -18.05 1.96
N ALA A 212 19.51 -16.81 1.52
CA ALA A 212 20.42 -15.86 2.17
C ALA A 212 20.03 -15.54 3.63
N SER A 213 18.72 -15.41 3.91
CA SER A 213 18.23 -15.11 5.26
C SER A 213 18.33 -16.34 6.17
N ARG A 214 18.14 -17.53 5.61
CA ARG A 214 18.20 -18.80 6.34
C ARG A 214 19.62 -19.13 6.77
N SER A 215 20.61 -18.95 5.89
CA SER A 215 22.04 -19.13 6.22
C SER A 215 22.55 -18.11 7.25
N ALA A 216 21.94 -16.92 7.33
CA ALA A 216 22.28 -15.90 8.32
C ALA A 216 21.59 -16.10 9.69
N THR A 217 20.58 -16.96 9.77
CA THR A 217 19.80 -17.19 11.00
C THR A 217 20.38 -18.36 11.78
N THR A 218 20.82 -18.10 13.02
CA THR A 218 21.28 -19.16 13.93
C THR A 218 20.12 -20.12 14.25
N ALA A 219 20.38 -21.42 14.17
CA ALA A 219 19.39 -22.43 14.52
C ALA A 219 18.93 -22.24 15.98
N GLU A 220 17.62 -22.09 16.17
CA GLU A 220 17.03 -22.09 17.50
C GLU A 220 16.77 -23.55 17.92
N PRO A 221 17.44 -24.07 18.97
CA PRO A 221 17.36 -25.49 19.33
C PRO A 221 15.95 -25.95 19.77
N ARG A 222 15.04 -24.99 20.00
CA ARG A 222 13.65 -25.26 20.43
C ARG A 222 12.68 -25.45 19.25
N LEU A 223 13.07 -25.09 18.04
CA LEU A 223 12.21 -25.16 16.85
C LEU A 223 12.71 -26.25 15.90
N THR A 224 11.79 -27.01 15.32
CA THR A 224 12.13 -27.93 14.22
C THR A 224 12.60 -27.15 12.98
N THR A 225 13.36 -27.79 12.09
CA THR A 225 13.83 -27.16 10.84
C THR A 225 12.69 -26.53 10.04
N ALA A 226 11.55 -27.23 9.91
CA ALA A 226 10.38 -26.72 9.19
C ALA A 226 9.76 -25.47 9.86
N HIS A 227 9.79 -25.38 11.19
CA HIS A 227 9.32 -24.19 11.91
C HIS A 227 10.25 -23.01 11.67
N GLN A 228 11.56 -23.24 11.73
CA GLN A 228 12.56 -22.21 11.44
C GLN A 228 12.42 -21.69 9.99
N ASP A 229 12.26 -22.61 9.03
CA ASP A 229 12.06 -22.28 7.62
C ASP A 229 10.79 -21.45 7.42
N LEU A 230 9.68 -21.85 8.06
CA LEU A 230 8.41 -21.14 8.00
C LEU A 230 8.52 -19.71 8.57
N VAL A 231 9.20 -19.53 9.70
CA VAL A 231 9.45 -18.20 10.29
C VAL A 231 10.24 -17.32 9.32
N VAL A 232 11.39 -17.83 8.86
CA VAL A 232 12.30 -17.07 7.98
C VAL A 232 11.58 -16.70 6.69
N LEU A 233 10.86 -17.65 6.09
CA LEU A 233 10.09 -17.42 4.87
C LEU A 233 9.01 -16.36 5.08
N SER A 234 8.28 -16.42 6.19
CA SER A 234 7.23 -15.46 6.53
C SER A 234 7.78 -14.04 6.70
N ILE A 235 8.93 -13.90 7.37
CA ILE A 235 9.63 -12.62 7.52
C ILE A 235 10.09 -12.08 6.16
N VAL A 236 10.69 -12.92 5.33
CA VAL A 236 11.12 -12.53 3.98
C VAL A 236 9.94 -12.05 3.15
N ILE A 237 8.85 -12.81 3.11
CA ILE A 237 7.66 -12.45 2.34
C ILE A 237 7.05 -11.13 2.80
N ASP A 238 6.91 -10.90 4.11
CA ASP A 238 6.36 -9.64 4.62
C ASP A 238 7.28 -8.45 4.29
N HIS A 239 8.61 -8.59 4.48
CA HIS A 239 9.57 -7.55 4.14
C HIS A 239 9.63 -7.24 2.64
N GLU A 240 9.64 -8.26 1.78
CA GLU A 240 9.71 -8.07 0.33
C GLU A 240 8.38 -7.54 -0.24
N LYS A 241 7.24 -7.88 0.38
CA LYS A 241 5.94 -7.26 0.07
C LYS A 241 5.91 -5.79 0.43
N GLN A 242 6.37 -5.42 1.63
CA GLN A 242 6.46 -4.01 2.05
C GLN A 242 7.39 -3.20 1.13
N LEU A 243 8.52 -3.80 0.72
CA LEU A 243 9.44 -3.20 -0.24
C LEU A 243 8.77 -2.96 -1.59
N LEU A 244 8.05 -3.96 -2.11
CA LEU A 244 7.33 -3.86 -3.38
C LEU A 244 6.22 -2.78 -3.31
N ASP A 245 5.45 -2.74 -2.23
CA ASP A 245 4.40 -1.73 -2.02
C ASP A 245 4.99 -0.31 -1.95
N SER A 246 6.15 -0.15 -1.33
CA SER A 246 6.90 1.12 -1.28
C SER A 246 7.38 1.54 -2.68
N LEU A 247 7.95 0.62 -3.46
CA LEU A 247 8.37 0.88 -4.83
C LEU A 247 7.20 1.24 -5.75
N VAL A 248 6.06 0.56 -5.61
CA VAL A 248 4.85 0.86 -6.40
C VAL A 248 4.30 2.25 -6.05
N ARG A 249 4.41 2.66 -4.78
CA ARG A 249 4.01 4.00 -4.35
C ARG A 249 4.92 5.09 -4.93
N ASP A 250 6.22 4.86 -4.91
CA ASP A 250 7.22 5.87 -5.32
C ASP A 250 7.37 5.96 -6.84
N CYS A 251 7.42 4.82 -7.53
CA CYS A 251 7.71 4.72 -8.97
C CYS A 251 6.47 4.45 -9.82
N GLY A 252 5.34 4.08 -9.20
CA GLY A 252 4.14 3.60 -9.90
C GLY A 252 4.21 2.11 -10.26
N PRO A 253 3.38 1.60 -11.20
CA PRO A 253 3.25 0.17 -11.42
C PRO A 253 4.42 -0.40 -12.24
N ILE A 254 5.57 -0.58 -11.58
CA ILE A 254 6.86 -0.99 -12.14
C ILE A 254 6.80 -2.33 -12.88
N LEU A 255 5.98 -3.28 -12.42
CA LEU A 255 5.84 -4.58 -13.08
C LEU A 255 5.14 -4.45 -14.43
N THR A 256 4.16 -3.55 -14.59
CA THR A 256 3.47 -3.36 -15.88
C THR A 256 4.16 -2.40 -16.83
N LYS A 257 5.04 -1.53 -16.31
CA LYS A 257 5.70 -0.45 -17.05
C LYS A 257 7.21 -0.44 -16.76
N PRO A 258 8.02 -1.22 -17.50
CA PRO A 258 9.45 -1.41 -17.20
C PRO A 258 10.26 -0.11 -17.25
N GLY A 259 9.91 0.85 -18.12
CA GLY A 259 10.57 2.16 -18.17
C GLY A 259 10.48 2.96 -16.86
N ARG A 260 9.44 2.74 -16.03
CA ARG A 260 9.35 3.34 -14.70
C ARG A 260 10.33 2.71 -13.71
N ALA A 261 10.66 1.44 -13.88
CA ALA A 261 11.63 0.76 -13.04
C ALA A 261 13.05 1.33 -13.28
N ARG A 262 13.44 1.52 -14.55
CA ARG A 262 14.70 2.18 -14.91
C ARG A 262 14.79 3.61 -14.35
N SER A 263 13.76 4.42 -14.56
CA SER A 263 13.72 5.79 -14.01
C SER A 263 13.79 5.82 -12.48
N GLY A 264 13.17 4.84 -11.81
CA GLY A 264 13.27 4.66 -10.36
C GLY A 264 14.69 4.32 -9.90
N LEU A 265 15.39 3.46 -10.64
CA LEU A 265 16.78 3.09 -10.37
C LEU A 265 17.70 4.32 -10.51
N ASP A 266 17.59 5.07 -11.61
CA ASP A 266 18.39 6.27 -11.88
C ASP A 266 18.14 7.36 -10.83
N THR A 267 16.89 7.54 -10.42
CA THR A 267 16.51 8.54 -9.40
C THR A 267 17.04 8.16 -8.04
N GLY A 268 16.92 6.89 -7.65
CA GLY A 268 17.45 6.40 -6.38
C GLY A 268 18.99 6.43 -6.34
N PHE A 269 19.66 6.09 -7.44
CA PHE A 269 21.12 6.15 -7.51
C PHE A 269 21.62 7.60 -7.40
N ARG A 270 20.99 8.56 -8.09
CA ARG A 270 21.32 9.99 -7.94
C ARG A 270 21.10 10.49 -6.51
N ALA A 271 20.04 10.05 -5.85
CA ALA A 271 19.79 10.40 -4.45
C ALA A 271 20.87 9.84 -3.50
N LEU A 272 21.30 8.59 -3.72
CA LEU A 272 22.37 7.96 -2.95
C LEU A 272 23.73 8.65 -3.19
N ALA A 273 24.05 8.94 -4.46
CA ALA A 273 25.29 9.61 -4.84
C ALA A 273 25.35 11.08 -4.39
N ALA A 274 24.21 11.73 -4.16
CA ALA A 274 24.15 13.08 -3.58
C ALA A 274 24.45 13.08 -2.06
N ASP A 275 24.28 11.95 -1.38
CA ASP A 275 24.44 11.80 0.08
C ASP A 275 25.91 11.59 0.51
N VAL A 276 26.86 12.24 -0.15
CA VAL A 276 28.31 12.08 0.09
C VAL A 276 28.84 13.01 1.20
N ARG A 277 28.02 13.95 1.70
CA ARG A 277 28.45 14.95 2.68
C ARG A 277 28.34 14.43 4.12
N GLY A 278 29.47 14.29 4.80
CA GLY A 278 29.55 14.06 6.26
C GLY A 278 30.65 13.07 6.65
N ASN A 279 31.51 13.45 7.59
CA ASN A 279 32.66 12.64 8.02
C ASN A 279 32.45 12.02 9.42
N THR A 280 31.22 12.06 9.95
CA THR A 280 30.93 11.49 11.27
C THR A 280 30.56 10.01 11.18
N VAL A 281 30.80 9.24 12.25
CA VAL A 281 30.36 7.84 12.40
C VAL A 281 28.84 7.70 12.17
N ALA A 282 28.05 8.69 12.56
CA ALA A 282 26.59 8.69 12.37
C ALA A 282 26.19 8.88 10.89
N ASP A 283 26.93 9.71 10.15
CA ASP A 283 26.72 9.89 8.71
C ASP A 283 27.09 8.64 7.94
N GLU A 284 28.20 7.99 8.30
CA GLU A 284 28.59 6.70 7.72
C GLU A 284 27.56 5.60 7.98
N LEU A 285 27.05 5.51 9.21
CA LEU A 285 25.99 4.56 9.56
C LEU A 285 24.72 4.81 8.74
N ARG A 286 24.34 6.08 8.56
CA ARG A 286 23.20 6.46 7.72
C ARG A 286 23.43 6.05 6.26
N ARG A 287 24.60 6.34 5.71
CA ARG A 287 24.99 5.98 4.33
C ARG A 287 25.01 4.47 4.11
N ALA A 288 25.61 3.70 5.01
CA ALA A 288 25.65 2.24 4.90
C ALA A 288 24.24 1.63 4.89
N ARG A 289 23.35 2.12 5.77
CA ARG A 289 21.94 1.72 5.81
C ARG A 289 21.19 2.14 4.53
N ALA A 290 21.39 3.38 4.07
CA ALA A 290 20.76 3.90 2.86
C ALA A 290 21.22 3.13 1.62
N ALA A 291 22.52 2.82 1.49
CA ALA A 291 23.08 2.01 0.42
C ALA A 291 22.52 0.57 0.44
N PHE A 292 22.38 -0.03 1.62
CA PHE A 292 21.78 -1.36 1.76
C PHE A 292 20.31 -1.37 1.32
N GLU A 293 19.50 -0.43 1.80
CA GLU A 293 18.09 -0.32 1.41
C GLU A 293 17.94 0.02 -0.07
N PHE A 294 18.77 0.92 -0.60
CA PHE A 294 18.79 1.24 -2.02
C PHE A 294 19.17 0.02 -2.87
N LEU A 295 20.18 -0.75 -2.48
CA LEU A 295 20.58 -1.94 -3.21
C LEU A 295 19.45 -2.98 -3.27
N ARG A 296 18.69 -3.15 -2.17
CA ARG A 296 17.49 -4.02 -2.18
C ARG A 296 16.44 -3.52 -3.18
N ARG A 297 16.18 -2.21 -3.18
CA ARG A 297 15.27 -1.58 -4.16
C ARG A 297 15.77 -1.78 -5.59
N ALA A 298 17.06 -1.59 -5.82
CA ALA A 298 17.69 -1.68 -7.13
C ALA A 298 17.56 -3.09 -7.74
N VAL A 299 17.71 -4.15 -6.93
CA VAL A 299 17.48 -5.53 -7.37
C VAL A 299 16.03 -5.72 -7.84
N VAL A 300 15.04 -5.28 -7.08
CA VAL A 300 13.61 -5.39 -7.45
C VAL A 300 13.28 -4.57 -8.70
N LEU A 301 13.85 -3.37 -8.83
CA LEU A 301 13.70 -2.54 -10.03
C LEU A 301 14.33 -3.20 -11.26
N THR A 302 15.47 -3.88 -11.10
CA THR A 302 16.13 -4.63 -12.17
C THR A 302 15.32 -5.87 -12.55
N ILE A 303 14.72 -6.58 -11.59
CA ILE A 303 13.77 -7.68 -11.90
C ILE A 303 12.57 -7.16 -12.71
N ALA A 304 12.09 -5.95 -12.40
CA ALA A 304 11.00 -5.33 -13.15
C ALA A 304 11.41 -4.87 -14.56
N ASN A 305 12.70 -4.56 -14.77
CA ASN A 305 13.29 -4.22 -16.06
C ASN A 305 14.67 -4.90 -16.24
N PRO A 306 14.72 -6.15 -16.73
CA PRO A 306 15.96 -6.93 -16.82
C PRO A 306 17.07 -6.26 -17.64
N SER A 307 16.74 -5.41 -18.61
CA SER A 307 17.71 -4.65 -19.42
C SER A 307 18.51 -3.59 -18.63
N SER A 308 18.21 -3.39 -17.34
CA SER A 308 18.95 -2.50 -16.43
C SER A 308 19.94 -3.25 -15.53
N ASP A 309 20.25 -4.51 -15.83
CA ASP A 309 21.22 -5.30 -15.08
C ASP A 309 22.61 -4.63 -15.06
N GLN A 310 23.07 -4.06 -16.19
CA GLN A 310 24.35 -3.34 -16.26
C GLN A 310 24.35 -2.09 -15.36
N ASP A 311 23.22 -1.39 -15.27
CA ASP A 311 23.06 -0.26 -14.35
C ASP A 311 23.22 -0.75 -12.89
N LEU A 312 22.62 -1.90 -12.54
CA LEU A 312 22.78 -2.52 -11.21
C LEU A 312 24.23 -2.94 -10.92
N TRP A 313 24.95 -3.48 -11.91
CA TRP A 313 26.37 -3.82 -11.76
C TRP A 313 27.23 -2.60 -11.43
N ASN A 314 27.00 -1.49 -12.15
CA ASN A 314 27.69 -0.24 -11.90
C ASN A 314 27.38 0.31 -10.49
N VAL A 315 26.13 0.18 -10.03
CA VAL A 315 25.73 0.53 -8.66
C VAL A 315 26.48 -0.30 -7.62
N VAL A 316 26.59 -1.63 -7.82
CA VAL A 316 27.32 -2.52 -6.90
C VAL A 316 28.80 -2.13 -6.82
N GLY A 317 29.45 -1.92 -7.96
CA GLY A 317 30.84 -1.47 -8.01
C GLY A 317 31.05 -0.13 -7.30
N TRP A 318 30.13 0.83 -7.49
CA TRP A 318 30.16 2.11 -6.80
C TRP A 318 30.05 1.94 -5.27
N ILE A 319 29.07 1.17 -4.78
CA ILE A 319 28.85 0.92 -3.34
C ILE A 319 30.09 0.28 -2.71
N GLN A 320 30.68 -0.72 -3.37
CA GLN A 320 31.87 -1.41 -2.86
C GLN A 320 33.09 -0.49 -2.82
N SER A 321 33.29 0.36 -3.83
CA SER A 321 34.38 1.34 -3.86
C SER A 321 34.24 2.42 -2.77
N ALA A 322 33.01 2.88 -2.53
CA ALA A 322 32.72 3.90 -1.51
C ALA A 322 32.95 3.37 -0.08
N SER A 323 32.78 2.06 0.13
CA SER A 323 32.96 1.42 1.43
C SER A 323 34.44 1.19 1.82
N ARG A 324 35.40 1.33 0.89
CA ARG A 324 36.82 0.98 1.09
C ARG A 324 37.72 2.10 1.63
N LYS A 325 37.22 3.32 1.80
CA LYS A 325 38.05 4.45 2.28
C LYS A 325 38.40 4.30 3.75
N ASP A 326 39.67 4.54 4.09
CA ASP A 326 40.26 4.40 5.44
C ASP A 326 39.39 5.03 6.53
N ARG A 327 38.86 4.20 7.44
CA ARG A 327 38.05 4.64 8.57
C ARG A 327 38.88 4.61 9.84
N VAL A 328 39.07 5.78 10.45
CA VAL A 328 39.91 5.96 11.65
C VAL A 328 39.14 5.63 12.94
N GLU A 329 37.80 5.73 12.94
CA GLU A 329 36.94 5.44 14.10
C GLU A 329 35.73 4.57 13.71
N THR A 330 35.52 3.44 14.40
CA THR A 330 34.38 2.53 14.16
C THR A 330 33.47 2.41 15.38
N SER A 331 32.17 2.20 15.14
CA SER A 331 31.20 1.80 16.16
C SER A 331 30.66 0.39 15.85
N THR A 332 30.25 -0.35 16.87
CA THR A 332 29.69 -1.71 16.68
C THR A 332 28.45 -1.74 15.78
N GLN A 333 27.65 -0.66 15.78
CA GLN A 333 26.49 -0.53 14.90
C GLN A 333 26.90 -0.31 13.44
N LEU A 334 27.95 0.48 13.23
CA LEU A 334 28.51 0.75 11.91
C LEU A 334 29.12 -0.51 11.30
N GLU A 335 29.95 -1.23 12.06
CA GLU A 335 30.54 -2.50 11.62
C GLU A 335 29.48 -3.55 11.25
N ARG A 336 28.35 -3.59 11.97
CA ARG A 336 27.22 -4.47 11.63
C ARG A 336 26.55 -4.04 10.33
N ALA A 337 26.33 -2.73 10.14
CA ALA A 337 25.75 -2.19 8.92
C ALA A 337 26.65 -2.44 7.70
N ASP A 338 27.95 -2.19 7.84
CA ASP A 338 28.94 -2.41 6.79
C ASP A 338 29.08 -3.89 6.44
N ARG A 339 29.14 -4.80 7.42
CA ARG A 339 29.14 -6.25 7.16
C ARG A 339 27.89 -6.70 6.42
N ARG A 340 26.71 -6.19 6.80
CA ARG A 340 25.45 -6.50 6.13
C ARG A 340 25.43 -5.98 4.69
N LEU A 341 25.92 -4.76 4.47
CA LEU A 341 26.04 -4.16 3.15
C LEU A 341 27.01 -4.94 2.26
N ALA A 342 28.21 -5.22 2.77
CA ALA A 342 29.24 -5.97 2.05
C ALA A 342 28.78 -7.39 1.71
N GLY A 343 28.15 -8.10 2.65
CA GLY A 343 27.62 -9.45 2.39
C GLY A 343 26.52 -9.44 1.34
N PHE A 344 25.62 -8.44 1.36
CA PHE A 344 24.56 -8.35 0.37
C PHE A 344 25.08 -7.89 -1.00
N SER A 345 25.98 -6.93 -1.07
CA SER A 345 26.60 -6.48 -2.33
C SER A 345 27.39 -7.60 -3.00
N ALA A 346 28.19 -8.37 -2.25
CA ALA A 346 28.89 -9.54 -2.76
C ALA A 346 27.92 -10.64 -3.25
N SER A 347 26.74 -10.76 -2.65
CA SER A 347 25.72 -11.71 -3.11
C SER A 347 25.05 -11.26 -4.40
N VAL A 348 24.76 -9.96 -4.56
CA VAL A 348 24.26 -9.39 -5.81
C VAL A 348 25.32 -9.48 -6.90
N GLU A 349 26.58 -9.22 -6.58
CA GLU A 349 27.69 -9.35 -7.54
C GLU A 349 27.82 -10.78 -8.06
N ARG A 350 27.78 -11.79 -7.18
CA ARG A 350 27.80 -13.21 -7.59
C ARG A 350 26.63 -13.56 -8.51
N LEU A 351 25.44 -13.04 -8.24
CA LEU A 351 24.27 -13.23 -9.10
C LEU A 351 24.48 -12.60 -10.49
N LEU A 352 25.03 -11.39 -10.55
CA LEU A 352 25.26 -10.68 -11.82
C LEU A 352 26.44 -11.19 -12.63
N ARG A 353 27.35 -11.96 -12.00
CA ARG A 353 28.41 -12.69 -12.72
C ARG A 353 27.88 -13.91 -13.46
N THR A 354 26.67 -14.38 -13.19
CA THR A 354 26.09 -15.50 -13.93
C THR A 354 25.93 -15.16 -15.43
N ASP A 355 26.04 -16.19 -16.29
CA ASP A 355 25.77 -16.07 -17.72
C ASP A 355 24.34 -15.56 -18.01
N ASP A 356 24.17 -14.92 -19.18
CA ASP A 356 22.91 -14.25 -19.53
C ASP A 356 21.71 -15.20 -19.56
N ALA A 357 21.88 -16.45 -20.02
CA ALA A 357 20.79 -17.41 -20.11
C ALA A 357 20.24 -17.83 -18.74
N ASN A 358 21.12 -18.01 -17.75
CA ASN A 358 20.72 -18.30 -16.38
C ASN A 358 20.20 -17.05 -15.65
N LEU A 359 20.78 -15.87 -15.92
CA LEU A 359 20.33 -14.61 -15.34
C LEU A 359 18.93 -14.21 -15.83
N ASP A 360 18.63 -14.41 -17.11
CA ASP A 360 17.30 -14.20 -17.70
C ASP A 360 16.26 -15.14 -17.08
N ARG A 361 16.60 -16.42 -16.89
CA ARG A 361 15.75 -17.38 -16.17
C ARG A 361 15.49 -16.91 -14.74
N PHE A 362 16.51 -16.45 -14.02
CA PHE A 362 16.34 -15.89 -12.69
C PHE A 362 15.38 -14.69 -12.69
N PHE A 363 15.53 -13.74 -13.62
CA PHE A 363 14.64 -12.58 -13.70
C PHE A 363 13.20 -12.96 -14.04
N HIS A 364 13.01 -13.95 -14.91
CA HIS A 364 11.68 -14.46 -15.25
C HIS A 364 10.95 -15.02 -14.02
N HIS A 365 11.57 -15.96 -13.29
CA HIS A 365 10.99 -16.52 -12.07
C HIS A 365 10.78 -15.45 -10.99
N SER A 366 11.76 -14.56 -10.83
CA SER A 366 11.68 -13.45 -9.88
C SER A 366 10.48 -12.55 -10.14
N ARG A 367 10.20 -12.25 -11.41
CA ARG A 367 9.06 -11.43 -11.80
C ARG A 367 7.74 -12.14 -11.49
N ALA A 368 7.65 -13.45 -11.70
CA ALA A 368 6.48 -14.25 -11.28
C ALA A 368 6.26 -14.16 -9.76
N HIS A 369 7.33 -14.24 -8.96
CA HIS A 369 7.24 -14.12 -7.49
C HIS A 369 6.71 -12.74 -7.07
N LEU A 370 7.20 -11.66 -7.67
CA LEU A 370 6.74 -10.30 -7.38
C LEU A 370 5.26 -10.11 -7.75
N VAL A 371 4.80 -10.71 -8.86
CA VAL A 371 3.37 -10.72 -9.22
C VAL A 371 2.56 -11.50 -8.17
N SER A 372 3.01 -12.69 -7.76
CA SER A 372 2.35 -13.48 -6.72
C SER A 372 2.27 -12.73 -5.37
N LEU A 373 3.30 -11.98 -5.00
CA LEU A 373 3.30 -11.11 -3.82
C LEU A 373 2.25 -9.99 -3.92
N GLN A 374 2.19 -9.29 -5.06
CA GLN A 374 1.21 -8.23 -5.28
C GLN A 374 -0.23 -8.76 -5.28
N LEU A 375 -0.43 -9.99 -5.76
CA LEU A 375 -1.71 -10.71 -5.71
C LEU A 375 -2.01 -11.35 -4.34
N LYS A 376 -1.19 -11.09 -3.31
CA LYS A 376 -1.39 -11.59 -1.93
C LYS A 376 -1.45 -13.11 -1.83
N ARG A 377 -0.86 -13.84 -2.77
CA ARG A 377 -0.93 -15.31 -2.82
C ARG A 377 -0.25 -15.99 -1.64
N TYR A 378 0.66 -15.30 -0.95
CA TYR A 378 1.40 -15.82 0.20
C TYR A 378 0.95 -15.24 1.55
N ASP A 379 -0.17 -14.50 1.60
CA ASP A 379 -0.62 -13.84 2.83
C ASP A 379 -0.98 -14.83 3.95
N PHE A 380 -1.22 -16.10 3.62
CA PHE A 380 -1.44 -17.19 4.56
C PHE A 380 -0.22 -17.50 5.44
N LEU A 381 0.98 -17.10 5.04
CA LEU A 381 2.23 -17.29 5.81
C LEU A 381 2.44 -16.19 6.86
N ARG A 382 1.78 -15.03 6.71
CA ARG A 382 1.95 -13.86 7.58
C ARG A 382 1.78 -14.14 9.10
N PRO A 383 0.87 -15.04 9.55
CA PRO A 383 0.72 -15.36 10.97
C PRO A 383 1.95 -16.00 11.63
N PHE A 384 2.89 -16.56 10.86
CA PHE A 384 4.02 -17.34 11.38
C PHE A 384 5.32 -16.54 11.56
N ARG A 385 5.27 -15.21 11.36
CA ARG A 385 6.45 -14.33 11.47
C ARG A 385 7.07 -14.23 12.87
N ASP A 386 6.31 -14.50 13.94
CA ASP A 386 6.72 -14.27 15.33
C ASP A 386 7.22 -15.60 15.97
N SER A 387 8.54 -15.80 16.02
CA SER A 387 9.26 -17.09 16.19
C SER A 387 8.95 -17.94 17.44
N ALA A 388 8.37 -17.41 18.52
CA ALA A 388 8.17 -18.16 19.77
C ALA A 388 6.73 -18.15 20.31
N ALA A 389 5.95 -17.11 20.02
CA ALA A 389 4.52 -17.08 20.35
C ALA A 389 3.67 -17.77 19.27
N GLY A 390 4.19 -17.87 18.05
CA GLY A 390 3.54 -18.52 16.94
C GLY A 390 3.43 -20.04 17.09
N PHE A 391 4.29 -20.73 17.83
CA PHE A 391 4.42 -22.19 17.71
C PHE A 391 4.12 -22.99 18.99
N ARG A 392 3.45 -22.38 19.97
CA ARG A 392 2.88 -23.19 21.06
C ARG A 392 1.89 -24.19 20.45
N PRO A 393 1.96 -25.49 20.83
CA PRO A 393 0.91 -26.42 20.46
C PRO A 393 -0.42 -25.81 20.92
N LEU A 394 -1.50 -26.06 20.17
CA LEU A 394 -2.85 -25.95 20.68
C LEU A 394 -3.07 -27.05 21.76
N SER A 395 -2.17 -27.15 22.74
CA SER A 395 -2.42 -27.90 23.97
C SER A 395 -3.56 -27.16 24.63
N ARG A 396 -4.74 -27.77 24.47
CA ARG A 396 -6.03 -27.10 24.56
C ARG A 396 -6.16 -26.09 23.42
N GLN A 397 -7.13 -26.33 22.54
CA GLN A 397 -8.09 -25.26 22.37
C GLN A 397 -8.56 -24.87 23.79
N VAL A 398 -7.87 -23.90 24.41
CA VAL A 398 -8.61 -22.71 24.79
C VAL A 398 -9.34 -22.39 23.51
N SER A 399 -10.67 -22.35 23.55
CA SER A 399 -11.47 -21.84 22.44
C SER A 399 -10.71 -20.71 21.75
N ALA A 400 -11.04 -20.42 20.49
CA ALA A 400 -10.94 -19.03 20.08
C ALA A 400 -11.78 -18.21 21.07
N ASP A 401 -11.21 -17.88 22.25
CA ASP A 401 -11.80 -17.11 23.31
C ASP A 401 -11.60 -15.69 22.87
N LEU A 402 -12.43 -15.40 21.88
CA LEU A 402 -13.23 -14.22 21.82
C LEU A 402 -12.39 -12.97 21.54
N THR A 403 -12.32 -12.68 20.23
CA THR A 403 -12.39 -11.28 19.76
C THR A 403 -13.60 -10.52 20.35
N PHE A 404 -14.49 -11.23 21.03
CA PHE A 404 -15.80 -10.81 21.51
C PHE A 404 -16.10 -11.39 22.89
N GLU A 405 -15.60 -10.81 23.99
CA GLU A 405 -15.83 -11.31 25.36
C GLU A 405 -17.33 -11.55 25.61
N VAL A 406 -17.71 -12.78 25.98
CA VAL A 406 -19.11 -13.10 26.31
C VAL A 406 -19.47 -12.38 27.60
N LEU A 407 -20.55 -11.61 27.55
CA LEU A 407 -21.02 -10.81 28.66
C LEU A 407 -22.19 -11.51 29.38
N PRO A 408 -22.06 -11.89 30.67
CA PRO A 408 -23.17 -12.35 31.49
C PRO A 408 -24.39 -11.40 31.48
N GLN A 409 -25.61 -11.98 31.52
CA GLN A 409 -26.85 -11.22 31.40
C GLN A 409 -27.10 -10.31 32.63
N GLY A 410 -27.54 -9.07 32.40
CA GLY A 410 -28.17 -8.22 33.43
C GLY A 410 -27.40 -6.99 33.92
N GLU A 411 -26.17 -7.11 34.44
CA GLU A 411 -25.46 -6.00 35.11
C GLU A 411 -24.47 -5.22 34.23
N GLN A 412 -24.25 -5.67 32.99
CA GLN A 412 -23.01 -5.35 32.27
C GLN A 412 -23.08 -4.12 31.36
N LEU A 413 -24.28 -3.66 31.00
CA LEU A 413 -24.44 -2.41 30.26
C LEU A 413 -23.90 -1.22 31.06
N ARG A 414 -24.17 -1.19 32.38
CA ARG A 414 -23.68 -0.14 33.29
C ARG A 414 -22.16 -0.24 33.49
N LYS A 415 -21.63 -1.46 33.65
CA LYS A 415 -20.18 -1.70 33.77
C LYS A 415 -19.44 -1.30 32.49
N PHE A 416 -19.94 -1.71 31.31
CA PHE A 416 -19.40 -1.33 30.02
C PHE A 416 -19.42 0.19 29.81
N LEU A 417 -20.54 0.86 30.11
CA LEU A 417 -20.64 2.32 30.02
C LEU A 417 -19.73 3.01 31.05
N GLY A 418 -19.55 2.44 32.23
CA GLY A 418 -18.62 2.91 33.27
C GLY A 418 -17.16 2.81 32.83
N GLU A 419 -16.71 1.63 32.41
CA GLU A 419 -15.37 1.39 31.82
C GLU A 419 -15.14 2.29 30.62
N MET A 420 -16.17 2.43 29.79
CA MET A 420 -16.14 3.32 28.67
C MET A 420 -15.85 4.75 29.16
N ARG A 421 -16.74 5.36 29.95
CA ARG A 421 -16.55 6.72 30.49
C ARG A 421 -15.20 6.91 31.20
N ALA A 422 -14.70 5.90 31.91
CA ALA A 422 -13.41 5.93 32.62
C ALA A 422 -12.19 5.93 31.69
N SER A 423 -12.23 5.18 30.58
CA SER A 423 -11.08 5.00 29.67
C SER A 423 -10.69 6.26 28.88
N ARG A 424 -11.53 7.31 28.83
CA ARG A 424 -11.31 8.54 28.04
C ARG A 424 -10.98 8.31 26.55
N LEU A 425 -11.21 7.11 26.00
CA LEU A 425 -10.86 6.72 24.62
C LEU A 425 -11.77 7.33 23.54
N TYR A 426 -12.65 8.28 23.88
CA TYR A 426 -13.52 8.99 22.93
C TYR A 426 -12.85 10.28 22.51
N GLY A 427 -12.09 10.25 21.42
CA GLY A 427 -11.50 11.46 20.83
C GLY A 427 -12.56 12.48 20.39
N GLY A 428 -13.17 13.20 21.33
CA GLY A 428 -14.16 14.25 21.11
C GLY A 428 -15.59 13.81 20.73
N HIS A 429 -15.99 12.54 20.98
CA HIS A 429 -17.32 12.03 20.56
C HIS A 429 -18.31 11.99 21.72
N ARG A 430 -19.58 12.34 21.46
CA ARG A 430 -20.67 12.24 22.43
C ARG A 430 -21.13 10.78 22.56
N VAL A 431 -21.17 10.27 23.79
CA VAL A 431 -21.75 8.96 24.11
C VAL A 431 -23.27 9.11 24.20
N ASP A 432 -23.97 8.29 23.43
CA ASP A 432 -25.44 8.18 23.42
C ASP A 432 -25.84 6.77 23.87
N GLU A 433 -26.25 6.66 25.14
CA GLU A 433 -26.56 5.38 25.78
C GLU A 433 -27.88 4.81 25.31
N HIS A 434 -28.79 5.65 24.81
CA HIS A 434 -30.08 5.22 24.28
C HIS A 434 -29.92 4.41 23.00
N ARG A 435 -28.75 4.43 22.33
CA ARG A 435 -28.47 3.51 21.22
C ARG A 435 -28.42 2.05 21.64
N LEU A 436 -28.03 1.78 22.90
CA LEU A 436 -27.91 0.43 23.42
C LEU A 436 -29.24 -0.15 23.90
N THR A 437 -30.28 0.68 24.11
CA THR A 437 -31.64 0.20 24.40
C THR A 437 -32.19 -0.62 23.23
N VAL A 438 -31.75 -0.34 22.00
CA VAL A 438 -32.08 -1.15 20.81
C VAL A 438 -31.69 -2.62 21.01
N LEU A 439 -30.50 -2.91 21.55
CA LEU A 439 -30.07 -4.29 21.80
C LEU A 439 -30.90 -4.94 22.91
N VAL A 440 -31.24 -4.17 23.96
CA VAL A 440 -32.12 -4.65 25.04
C VAL A 440 -33.51 -4.99 24.51
N ASP A 441 -34.07 -4.15 23.64
CA ASP A 441 -35.40 -4.39 23.06
C ASP A 441 -35.38 -5.55 22.06
N LEU A 442 -34.29 -5.72 21.31
CA LEU A 442 -34.10 -6.91 20.46
C LEU A 442 -34.03 -8.19 21.29
N GLN A 443 -33.33 -8.17 22.43
CA GLN A 443 -33.32 -9.31 23.34
C GLN A 443 -34.72 -9.61 23.89
N ARG A 444 -35.52 -8.60 24.21
CA ARG A 444 -36.92 -8.79 24.64
C ARG A 444 -37.77 -9.40 23.54
N HIS A 445 -37.60 -8.96 22.29
CA HIS A 445 -38.35 -9.48 21.13
C HIS A 445 -38.00 -10.94 20.80
N PHE A 446 -36.70 -11.28 20.71
CA PHE A 446 -36.26 -12.63 20.34
C PHE A 446 -36.15 -13.61 21.52
N GLY A 447 -36.31 -13.11 22.75
CA GLY A 447 -36.22 -13.87 23.99
C GLY A 447 -34.79 -13.95 24.54
N ALA A 448 -34.65 -13.72 25.85
CA ALA A 448 -33.35 -13.71 26.53
C ALA A 448 -32.59 -15.04 26.43
N ALA A 449 -33.29 -16.18 26.39
CA ALA A 449 -32.68 -17.52 26.28
C ALA A 449 -31.94 -17.74 24.95
N ARG A 450 -32.34 -17.01 23.89
CA ARG A 450 -31.73 -17.11 22.55
C ARG A 450 -30.66 -16.06 22.29
N CYS A 451 -30.48 -15.14 23.22
CA CYS A 451 -29.64 -13.97 23.03
C CYS A 451 -28.40 -14.02 23.92
N VAL A 452 -27.23 -13.83 23.31
CA VAL A 452 -25.94 -13.78 24.01
C VAL A 452 -25.27 -12.45 23.71
N TRP A 453 -24.80 -11.77 24.76
CA TRP A 453 -24.10 -10.50 24.63
C TRP A 453 -22.60 -10.73 24.50
N HIS A 454 -21.99 -9.88 23.69
CA HIS A 454 -20.57 -9.93 23.37
C HIS A 454 -19.99 -8.52 23.32
N LYS A 455 -18.74 -8.36 23.79
CA LYS A 455 -17.98 -7.10 23.72
C LYS A 455 -16.76 -7.26 22.84
N GLY A 456 -16.60 -6.40 21.83
CA GLY A 456 -15.43 -6.45 20.95
C GLY A 456 -14.10 -6.26 21.69
N ALA A 457 -13.03 -6.86 21.19
CA ALA A 457 -11.68 -6.68 21.73
C ALA A 457 -11.19 -5.23 21.53
N GLN A 458 -10.42 -4.71 22.47
CA GLN A 458 -10.01 -3.29 22.51
C GLN A 458 -9.18 -2.82 21.30
N SER A 459 -8.59 -3.74 20.54
CA SER A 459 -7.69 -3.44 19.43
C SER A 459 -8.06 -4.29 18.19
N GLY A 460 -9.03 -3.81 17.39
CA GLY A 460 -9.46 -4.46 16.16
C GLY A 460 -9.63 -3.47 15.01
N ALA A 461 -9.33 -3.88 13.77
CA ALA A 461 -9.57 -3.06 12.58
C ALA A 461 -11.08 -2.99 12.19
N GLY A 462 -11.90 -3.88 12.77
CA GLY A 462 -13.33 -4.06 12.51
C GLY A 462 -14.25 -3.48 13.59
N VAL A 463 -15.13 -4.32 14.12
CA VAL A 463 -15.94 -4.07 15.33
C VAL A 463 -15.03 -4.30 16.54
N ASP A 464 -14.57 -3.20 17.13
CA ASP A 464 -13.63 -3.17 18.26
C ASP A 464 -14.38 -2.99 19.60
N GLY A 465 -13.64 -2.73 20.69
CA GLY A 465 -14.19 -2.50 22.03
C GLY A 465 -15.13 -1.31 22.17
N GLN A 466 -15.38 -0.55 21.10
CA GLN A 466 -16.38 0.52 21.07
C GLN A 466 -17.77 0.02 20.67
N TYR A 467 -17.96 -1.28 20.50
CA TYR A 467 -19.21 -1.91 20.08
C TYR A 467 -19.63 -3.02 21.06
N LEU A 468 -20.95 -3.10 21.28
CA LEU A 468 -21.61 -4.27 21.84
C LEU A 468 -22.27 -5.06 20.72
N VAL A 469 -22.13 -6.38 20.78
CA VAL A 469 -22.70 -7.32 19.82
C VAL A 469 -23.72 -8.19 20.53
N LEU A 470 -24.94 -8.23 20.01
CA LEU A 470 -25.98 -9.15 20.42
C LEU A 470 -26.06 -10.28 19.40
N VAL A 471 -25.80 -11.50 19.85
CA VAL A 471 -25.95 -12.72 19.05
C VAL A 471 -27.32 -13.31 19.33
N ILE A 472 -28.07 -13.61 18.28
CA ILE A 472 -29.42 -14.13 18.33
C ILE A 472 -29.41 -15.49 17.63
N LYS A 473 -29.62 -16.55 18.41
CA LYS A 473 -29.70 -17.91 17.89
C LYS A 473 -31.00 -18.11 17.11
N SER A 474 -30.92 -18.81 15.99
CA SER A 474 -32.06 -19.33 15.22
C SER A 474 -32.99 -20.17 16.13
N PRO A 475 -34.30 -20.30 15.81
CA PRO A 475 -35.19 -21.20 16.54
C PRO A 475 -34.67 -22.64 16.59
N ASN A 476 -33.90 -23.06 15.58
CA ASN A 476 -33.28 -24.38 15.50
C ASN A 476 -32.03 -24.52 16.41
N GLY A 477 -31.58 -23.44 17.04
CA GLY A 477 -30.45 -23.42 17.98
C GLY A 477 -29.05 -23.54 17.36
N VAL A 478 -28.95 -23.88 16.07
CA VAL A 478 -27.67 -24.10 15.37
C VAL A 478 -27.10 -22.81 14.79
N ASP A 479 -27.92 -21.99 14.13
CA ASP A 479 -27.44 -20.80 13.42
C ASP A 479 -27.45 -19.53 14.27
N GLU A 480 -26.49 -18.64 14.03
CA GLU A 480 -26.30 -17.40 14.80
C GLU A 480 -26.39 -16.15 13.92
N ASN A 481 -27.33 -15.26 14.24
CA ASN A 481 -27.35 -13.89 13.70
C ASN A 481 -26.66 -12.94 14.68
N ALA A 482 -26.10 -11.83 14.21
CA ALA A 482 -25.43 -10.88 15.09
C ALA A 482 -25.76 -9.42 14.77
N VAL A 483 -25.92 -8.61 15.82
CA VAL A 483 -26.19 -7.17 15.72
C VAL A 483 -25.17 -6.41 16.55
N ALA A 484 -24.33 -5.60 15.91
CA ALA A 484 -23.31 -4.79 16.56
C ALA A 484 -23.70 -3.31 16.60
N ILE A 485 -23.77 -2.71 17.79
CA ILE A 485 -24.09 -1.29 17.98
C ILE A 485 -23.02 -0.61 18.83
N SER A 486 -22.51 0.52 18.35
CA SER A 486 -21.69 1.43 19.13
C SER A 486 -22.55 2.53 19.76
N PRO A 487 -22.31 2.91 21.03
CA PRO A 487 -22.96 4.06 21.66
C PRO A 487 -22.36 5.40 21.22
N LEU A 488 -21.32 5.43 20.37
CA LEU A 488 -20.70 6.68 19.93
C LEU A 488 -21.49 7.36 18.81
N ALA A 489 -22.01 8.57 19.09
CA ALA A 489 -22.72 9.37 18.11
C ALA A 489 -21.78 9.96 17.04
N GLY A 490 -22.23 10.06 15.79
CA GLY A 490 -21.58 10.84 14.73
C GLY A 490 -20.57 10.12 13.80
N ARG A 491 -19.98 8.96 14.18
CA ARG A 491 -19.02 8.24 13.30
C ARG A 491 -19.25 6.74 13.13
N HIS A 492 -20.07 6.13 13.98
CA HIS A 492 -20.19 4.67 14.07
C HIS A 492 -21.62 4.22 13.78
N ALA A 493 -21.74 3.20 12.92
CA ALA A 493 -23.00 2.66 12.44
C ALA A 493 -23.33 1.31 13.09
N THR A 494 -24.61 0.94 13.07
CA THR A 494 -25.08 -0.39 13.46
C THR A 494 -24.73 -1.38 12.35
N TYR A 495 -24.24 -2.57 12.71
CA TYR A 495 -23.99 -3.65 11.76
C TYR A 495 -24.88 -4.85 12.07
N VAL A 496 -25.47 -5.44 11.03
CA VAL A 496 -26.31 -6.64 11.14
C VAL A 496 -25.73 -7.72 10.24
N VAL A 497 -25.48 -8.90 10.82
CA VAL A 497 -25.01 -10.09 10.13
C VAL A 497 -26.07 -11.17 10.29
N ARG A 498 -26.45 -11.79 9.16
CA ARG A 498 -27.40 -12.90 9.13
C ARG A 498 -26.70 -14.13 8.58
N HIS A 499 -26.81 -15.26 9.27
CA HIS A 499 -26.05 -16.48 8.98
C HIS A 499 -26.20 -16.96 7.53
N ASP A 500 -27.40 -16.92 6.97
CA ASP A 500 -27.75 -17.42 5.64
C ASP A 500 -27.45 -16.42 4.50
N CYS A 501 -27.10 -15.18 4.83
CA CYS A 501 -26.84 -14.10 3.87
C CYS A 501 -25.38 -13.65 3.83
N ALA A 502 -24.61 -13.99 4.87
CA ALA A 502 -23.20 -13.68 4.99
C ALA A 502 -22.32 -14.82 4.49
N GLN A 503 -21.11 -14.50 4.00
CA GLN A 503 -20.15 -15.48 3.48
C GLN A 503 -19.33 -16.17 4.61
N GLY A 504 -19.83 -16.22 5.83
CA GLY A 504 -19.14 -16.82 6.99
C GLY A 504 -19.77 -16.48 8.34
N ASP A 505 -19.11 -16.93 9.42
CA ASP A 505 -19.56 -16.68 10.80
C ASP A 505 -19.43 -15.20 11.18
N TRP A 506 -20.37 -14.71 11.99
CA TRP A 506 -20.41 -13.33 12.44
C TRP A 506 -19.13 -12.91 13.19
N ARG A 507 -18.50 -13.82 13.95
CA ARG A 507 -17.23 -13.55 14.66
C ARG A 507 -16.12 -13.20 13.67
N THR A 508 -16.08 -13.91 12.56
CA THR A 508 -15.09 -13.68 11.49
C THR A 508 -15.40 -12.40 10.72
N LEU A 509 -16.66 -12.20 10.33
CA LEU A 509 -17.06 -11.01 9.56
C LEU A 509 -16.86 -9.71 10.34
N LEU A 510 -17.24 -9.67 11.61
CA LEU A 510 -17.15 -8.46 12.41
C LEU A 510 -15.71 -8.14 12.86
N ALA A 511 -14.80 -9.12 12.81
CA ALA A 511 -13.37 -8.90 13.03
C ALA A 511 -12.67 -8.21 11.82
N HIS A 512 -13.20 -8.36 10.61
CA HIS A 512 -12.68 -7.70 9.41
C HIS A 512 -12.91 -6.17 9.43
N PRO A 513 -12.07 -5.38 8.74
CA PRO A 513 -12.32 -3.96 8.53
C PRO A 513 -13.73 -3.68 8.03
N LYS A 514 -14.35 -2.58 8.47
CA LYS A 514 -15.76 -2.22 8.19
C LYS A 514 -16.14 -2.27 6.70
N PHE A 515 -15.20 -2.02 5.80
CA PHE A 515 -15.41 -2.13 4.35
C PHE A 515 -15.49 -3.60 3.90
N GLU A 516 -14.55 -4.44 4.35
CA GLU A 516 -14.52 -5.87 4.03
C GLU A 516 -15.71 -6.62 4.64
N ALA A 517 -16.07 -6.33 5.89
CA ALA A 517 -17.25 -6.91 6.54
C ALA A 517 -18.53 -6.70 5.70
N ARG A 518 -18.67 -5.52 5.07
CA ARG A 518 -19.80 -5.20 4.18
C ARG A 518 -19.76 -5.97 2.87
N LEU A 519 -18.57 -6.17 2.30
CA LEU A 519 -18.40 -6.96 1.08
C LEU A 519 -18.78 -8.43 1.30
N LEU A 520 -18.51 -8.93 2.51
CA LEU A 520 -18.82 -10.31 2.93
C LEU A 520 -20.29 -10.51 3.37
N GLY A 521 -21.11 -9.46 3.37
CA GLY A 521 -22.56 -9.55 3.61
C GLY A 521 -23.07 -8.86 4.87
N ALA A 522 -22.23 -8.19 5.66
CA ALA A 522 -22.70 -7.41 6.81
C ALA A 522 -23.42 -6.12 6.36
N ARG A 523 -24.62 -5.86 6.91
CA ARG A 523 -25.41 -4.66 6.62
C ARG A 523 -25.12 -3.53 7.59
N LYS A 524 -24.78 -2.36 7.03
CA LYS A 524 -24.56 -1.12 7.79
C LYS A 524 -25.86 -0.31 7.85
N LEU A 525 -26.33 0.01 9.06
CA LEU A 525 -27.49 0.86 9.31
C LEU A 525 -27.08 2.12 10.07
N LEU A 526 -27.76 3.23 9.76
CA LEU A 526 -27.55 4.51 10.42
C LEU A 526 -28.79 4.89 11.23
N PHE A 527 -28.58 5.47 12.41
CA PHE A 527 -29.65 6.11 13.15
C PHE A 527 -30.10 7.34 12.35
N THR A 528 -31.35 7.32 11.89
CA THR A 528 -31.95 8.41 11.12
C THR A 528 -33.00 9.06 11.98
N THR A 529 -32.85 10.35 12.28
CA THR A 529 -33.88 11.13 12.97
C THR A 529 -35.03 11.37 11.98
N SER A 530 -36.15 10.65 12.13
CA SER A 530 -37.31 10.85 11.25
C SER A 530 -38.20 11.96 11.80
N THR A 531 -38.76 12.77 10.90
CA THR A 531 -39.60 13.96 11.18
C THR A 531 -41.03 13.64 11.63
N ARG A 532 -41.34 12.41 12.07
CA ARG A 532 -42.65 12.01 12.58
C ARG A 532 -42.52 11.10 13.79
N GLN A 533 -42.51 11.69 14.99
CA GLN A 533 -42.87 11.14 16.32
C GLN A 533 -42.42 9.72 16.76
N ALA A 534 -41.75 8.92 15.94
CA ALA A 534 -41.17 7.65 16.31
C ALA A 534 -39.76 7.90 16.81
N ASP A 535 -39.52 7.49 18.05
CA ASP A 535 -38.20 7.44 18.65
C ASP A 535 -37.21 6.72 17.70
N GLN A 536 -36.07 7.37 17.41
CA GLN A 536 -35.10 6.89 16.42
C GLN A 536 -34.51 5.52 16.79
N TYR A 537 -34.51 5.16 18.08
CA TYR A 537 -34.05 3.87 18.58
C TYR A 537 -35.10 2.79 18.31
N SER A 538 -36.37 3.07 18.59
CA SER A 538 -37.49 2.20 18.23
C SER A 538 -37.56 1.94 16.71
N ALA A 539 -37.37 2.97 15.89
CA ALA A 539 -37.32 2.81 14.43
C ALA A 539 -36.10 1.99 13.96
N MET A 540 -34.95 2.08 14.65
CA MET A 540 -33.79 1.23 14.37
C MET A 540 -34.08 -0.23 14.74
N ARG A 541 -34.69 -0.48 15.90
CA ARG A 541 -35.12 -1.81 16.34
C ARG A 541 -36.01 -2.46 15.29
N ASP A 542 -37.07 -1.77 14.85
CA ASP A 542 -38.02 -2.32 13.88
C ASP A 542 -37.37 -2.63 12.53
N LYS A 543 -36.42 -1.81 12.09
CA LYS A 543 -35.60 -2.08 10.89
C LYS A 543 -34.76 -3.34 11.06
N ILE A 544 -34.13 -3.54 12.21
CA ILE A 544 -33.29 -4.71 12.49
C ILE A 544 -34.16 -5.98 12.54
N ILE A 545 -35.29 -5.94 13.24
CA ILE A 545 -36.25 -7.06 13.29
C ILE A 545 -36.66 -7.45 11.87
N LYS A 546 -37.10 -6.48 11.06
CA LYS A 546 -37.46 -6.72 9.66
C LYS A 546 -36.33 -7.34 8.86
N LEU A 547 -35.08 -6.92 9.04
CA LEU A 547 -33.93 -7.49 8.33
C LEU A 547 -33.65 -8.93 8.77
N LEU A 548 -33.76 -9.23 10.06
CA LEU A 548 -33.53 -10.58 10.58
C LEU A 548 -34.64 -11.56 10.19
N GLU A 549 -35.87 -11.09 10.00
CA GLU A 549 -37.04 -11.92 9.69
C GLU A 549 -37.42 -11.93 8.18
N CYS A 550 -36.86 -11.04 7.35
CA CYS A 550 -37.19 -11.00 5.92
C CYS A 550 -36.62 -12.19 5.13
N ARG A 551 -37.07 -12.34 3.88
CA ARG A 551 -36.50 -13.35 2.96
C ARG A 551 -35.03 -13.02 2.61
N PRO A 552 -34.16 -14.02 2.36
CA PRO A 552 -32.75 -13.78 2.02
C PRO A 552 -32.53 -12.83 0.83
N SER A 553 -33.42 -12.87 -0.16
CA SER A 553 -33.39 -11.98 -1.32
C SER A 553 -33.67 -10.52 -0.97
N GLU A 554 -34.51 -10.27 0.05
CA GLU A 554 -34.84 -8.94 0.56
C GLU A 554 -33.74 -8.39 1.47
N PHE A 555 -33.02 -9.26 2.18
CA PHE A 555 -31.84 -8.88 2.95
C PHE A 555 -30.68 -8.41 2.06
N ARG A 556 -30.69 -8.64 0.74
CA ARG A 556 -29.63 -8.13 -0.17
C ARG A 556 -30.02 -6.83 -0.88
N ARG A 557 -31.30 -6.45 -0.90
CA ARG A 557 -31.83 -5.19 -1.47
C ARG A 557 -31.74 -4.04 -0.49
#